data_AF-A2ZCC2-F1
#
_entry.id   AF-A2ZCC2-F1
#
_cell.length_a   1.000
_cell.length_b   1.000
_cell.length_c   1.000
_cell.angle_alpha   90.00
_cell.angle_beta   90.00
_cell.angle_gamma   90.00
#
_symmetry.space_group_name_H-M   'P 1'
#
loop_
_entity.id
_entity.type
_entity.pdbx_description
1 polymer ?
#
loop_
_entity_poly.entity_id
_entity_poly.type
_entity_poly.pdbx_seq_one_letter_code
_entity_poly.pdbx_strand_id
1 'polypeptide(L)'
;MAERRSNMMMIYGFNLLIVAAAVRSSSSSILGDATVVSTDDRWVRRRLLLIDGMVDGKRMRKTVVVAKDGTANFTTITQALGAAPPRGRFGIFVKAGVYEETVNITRPNVVLWGEGIGKTVITGSRSCPIENNKTKTDMMPWTATVTVQGHGFIAQDVTIENKAGPTGTPAVALRCDSNRSLIHRCRIDGYQDTLWAQNNLQVYLRCDIAGTIDFVYGNAKAIFQYCRLLVRNPGNGKHNAITAQGRNDPTSEDSGFVFQGCNITAMEGESLAGVDTYLGRPWKNHSRVVFMGCFMSDIINPDGWVHWNKATPVEETTRTVEYLEYGNWGAGAETADRVKWKGVRVITAAEANRFTVDHFINGNQWLPNLVNGEQINYTHGLI
;
A
#
# COMPACT_ATOMS: atom_id res chain seq x y z
N MET A 1 9.04 68.31 -37.88
CA MET A 1 9.23 66.90 -38.30
C MET A 1 9.68 66.16 -37.05
N ALA A 2 8.81 65.45 -36.32
CA ALA A 2 8.35 64.08 -36.60
C ALA A 2 9.56 63.12 -36.79
N GLU A 3 9.74 61.99 -36.10
CA GLU A 3 8.81 61.14 -35.37
C GLU A 3 9.60 60.06 -34.57
N ARG A 4 9.09 59.71 -33.38
CA ARG A 4 8.94 58.36 -32.77
C ARG A 4 10.00 57.25 -33.02
N ARG A 5 10.42 56.63 -31.90
CA ARG A 5 9.93 55.29 -31.49
C ARG A 5 9.97 55.12 -29.97
N SER A 6 8.80 54.85 -29.41
CA SER A 6 8.53 54.42 -28.03
C SER A 6 8.46 52.89 -27.95
N ASN A 7 8.71 52.35 -26.75
CA ASN A 7 7.93 51.31 -26.02
C ASN A 7 8.87 50.54 -25.07
N MET A 8 8.48 49.96 -23.94
CA MET A 8 7.38 50.10 -22.98
C MET A 8 7.63 48.97 -21.95
N MET A 9 7.79 49.33 -20.67
CA MET A 9 7.21 48.68 -19.47
C MET A 9 7.08 47.15 -19.39
N MET A 10 7.63 46.55 -18.32
CA MET A 10 6.85 45.62 -17.49
C MET A 10 7.33 45.57 -16.02
N ILE A 11 6.40 45.90 -15.14
CA ILE A 11 6.39 45.75 -13.69
C ILE A 11 5.89 44.34 -13.37
N TYR A 12 6.54 43.62 -12.45
CA TYR A 12 5.96 42.71 -11.45
C TYR A 12 7.04 42.57 -10.35
N GLY A 13 6.90 42.96 -9.08
CA GLY A 13 5.71 43.01 -8.25
C GLY A 13 5.56 41.71 -7.47
N PHE A 14 6.25 41.56 -6.34
CA PHE A 14 5.86 40.63 -5.27
C PHE A 14 6.24 41.22 -3.90
N ASN A 15 5.30 42.02 -3.37
CA ASN A 15 5.08 42.11 -1.93
C ASN A 15 4.22 40.90 -1.54
N LEU A 16 4.58 40.20 -0.46
CA LEU A 16 3.56 39.64 0.41
C LEU A 16 4.06 39.60 1.86
N LEU A 17 3.43 40.47 2.64
CA LEU A 17 3.44 40.54 4.10
C LEU A 17 3.13 39.17 4.73
N ILE A 18 3.81 38.85 5.83
CA ILE A 18 3.23 38.05 6.91
C ILE A 18 3.12 38.94 8.14
N VAL A 19 1.88 39.07 8.62
CA VAL A 19 1.48 39.84 9.80
C VAL A 19 1.97 39.11 11.05
N ALA A 20 2.94 39.69 11.76
CA ALA A 20 3.20 39.34 13.15
C ALA A 20 2.34 40.26 14.03
N ALA A 21 1.38 39.68 14.75
CA ALA A 21 0.57 40.37 15.73
C ALA A 21 1.47 40.96 16.82
N ALA A 22 1.34 42.27 17.07
CA ALA A 22 2.00 42.94 18.17
C ALA A 22 1.35 42.52 19.50
N VAL A 23 2.11 41.80 20.34
CA VAL A 23 1.88 41.78 21.78
C VAL A 23 2.89 42.74 22.40
N ARG A 24 2.41 43.88 22.88
CA ARG A 24 3.17 44.75 23.79
C ARG A 24 2.92 44.29 25.22
N SER A 25 3.93 43.72 25.87
CA SER A 25 4.19 43.96 27.28
C SER A 25 5.69 43.83 27.55
N SER A 26 6.24 44.84 28.22
CA SER A 26 7.64 44.98 28.58
C SER A 26 7.93 44.30 29.91
N SER A 27 8.88 43.37 29.97
CA SER A 27 10.00 43.33 30.95
C SER A 27 10.74 41.97 30.93
N SER A 28 12.06 42.08 30.76
CA SER A 28 13.19 41.18 31.07
C SER A 28 12.98 39.67 31.31
N SER A 29 13.60 38.92 30.38
CA SER A 29 14.47 37.74 30.55
C SER A 29 13.98 36.56 31.40
N ILE A 30 13.65 35.46 30.71
CA ILE A 30 14.26 34.12 30.78
C ILE A 30 13.45 33.25 29.82
N LEU A 31 14.06 32.78 28.72
CA LEU A 31 13.73 31.55 27.99
C LEU A 31 14.68 31.43 26.79
N GLY A 32 15.28 30.24 26.64
CA GLY A 32 16.46 29.97 25.83
C GLY A 32 16.27 30.04 24.31
N ASP A 33 17.43 29.98 23.64
CA ASP A 33 17.67 29.92 22.21
C ASP A 33 16.46 29.51 21.35
N ALA A 34 15.79 30.50 20.79
CA ALA A 34 15.02 30.30 19.57
C ALA A 34 16.02 30.29 18.40
N THR A 35 16.54 29.10 18.06
CA THR A 35 17.32 28.91 16.84
C THR A 35 16.47 29.39 15.66
N VAL A 36 16.93 30.44 14.97
CA VAL A 36 16.33 30.93 13.73
C VAL A 36 16.53 29.84 12.68
N VAL A 37 15.51 29.00 12.49
CA VAL A 37 15.56 27.94 11.49
C VAL A 37 15.39 28.57 10.11
N SER A 38 16.44 28.53 9.31
CA SER A 38 16.42 29.02 7.93
C SER A 38 15.55 28.13 7.06
N THR A 39 14.86 28.69 6.07
CA THR A 39 14.16 27.90 5.03
C THR A 39 15.09 27.02 4.19
N ASP A 40 16.41 27.24 4.28
CA ASP A 40 17.44 26.40 3.66
C ASP A 40 17.71 25.11 4.44
N ASP A 41 17.19 24.99 5.67
CA ASP A 41 17.27 23.74 6.41
C ASP A 41 16.46 22.66 5.69
N ARG A 42 17.18 21.64 5.22
CA ARG A 42 16.63 20.54 4.41
C ARG A 42 15.42 19.89 5.09
N TRP A 43 15.39 19.84 6.42
CA TRP A 43 14.28 19.29 7.19
C TRP A 43 13.03 20.20 7.17
N VAL A 44 13.19 21.52 7.26
CA VAL A 44 12.08 22.48 7.15
C VAL A 44 11.51 22.44 5.74
N ARG A 45 12.38 22.49 4.73
CA ARG A 45 11.95 22.40 3.33
C ARG A 45 11.20 21.09 3.07
N ARG A 46 11.70 19.96 3.56
CA ARG A 46 11.00 18.66 3.46
C ARG A 46 9.66 18.70 4.17
N ARG A 47 9.58 19.27 5.38
CA ARG A 47 8.32 19.38 6.14
C ARG A 47 7.31 20.30 5.44
N LEU A 48 7.76 21.38 4.81
CA LEU A 48 6.91 22.25 4.01
C LEU A 48 6.43 21.56 2.73
N LEU A 49 7.27 20.79 2.04
CA LEU A 49 6.85 19.98 0.87
C LEU A 49 5.83 18.90 1.26
N LEU A 50 5.99 18.32 2.45
CA LEU A 50 5.02 17.42 3.07
C LEU A 50 3.74 18.13 3.52
N ILE A 51 3.68 19.47 3.59
CA ILE A 51 2.44 20.18 3.93
C ILE A 51 1.79 20.76 2.66
N ASP A 52 2.59 21.22 1.70
CA ASP A 52 2.10 21.73 0.42
C ASP A 52 1.64 20.60 -0.51
N GLY A 53 2.23 19.41 -0.39
CA GLY A 53 1.92 18.24 -1.21
C GLY A 53 2.40 18.39 -2.66
N MET A 54 3.32 17.53 -3.09
CA MET A 54 3.84 17.55 -4.47
C MET A 54 3.94 16.15 -5.07
N VAL A 55 3.69 16.03 -6.38
CA VAL A 55 3.97 14.81 -7.16
C VAL A 55 4.61 15.20 -8.49
N ASP A 56 5.75 14.60 -8.82
CA ASP A 56 6.55 14.90 -10.01
C ASP A 56 6.80 16.40 -10.22
N GLY A 57 7.17 17.09 -9.13
CA GLY A 57 7.44 18.53 -9.14
C GLY A 57 6.19 19.42 -9.32
N LYS A 58 4.99 18.84 -9.41
CA LYS A 58 3.72 19.59 -9.49
C LYS A 58 3.05 19.65 -8.13
N ARG A 59 2.72 20.87 -7.69
CA ARG A 59 1.90 21.08 -6.49
C ARG A 59 0.51 20.49 -6.66
N MET A 60 -0.02 19.92 -5.59
CA MET A 60 -1.42 19.51 -5.54
C MET A 60 -2.31 20.74 -5.64
N ARG A 61 -3.53 20.58 -6.18
CA ARG A 61 -4.47 21.71 -6.33
C ARG A 61 -4.86 22.31 -4.99
N LYS A 62 -4.97 21.45 -3.98
CA LYS A 62 -5.21 21.80 -2.59
C LYS A 62 -4.63 20.70 -1.73
N THR A 63 -4.02 21.09 -0.62
CA THR A 63 -3.61 20.17 0.44
C THR A 63 -4.25 20.63 1.73
N VAL A 64 -4.73 19.67 2.52
CA VAL A 64 -5.31 19.92 3.83
C VAL A 64 -4.63 19.05 4.87
N VAL A 65 -4.61 19.52 6.10
CA VAL A 65 -3.99 18.84 7.23
C VAL A 65 -5.07 18.32 8.18
N VAL A 66 -4.92 17.07 8.59
CA VAL A 66 -5.76 16.40 9.59
C VAL A 66 -4.96 16.24 10.87
N ALA A 67 -5.52 16.67 12.00
CA ALA A 67 -4.91 16.50 13.32
C ALA A 67 -5.98 16.20 14.35
N LYS A 68 -5.86 15.07 15.05
CA LYS A 68 -6.86 14.60 16.01
C LYS A 68 -7.03 15.55 17.21
N ASP A 69 -5.99 16.32 17.52
CA ASP A 69 -5.95 17.32 18.60
C ASP A 69 -6.64 18.66 18.25
N GLY A 70 -7.20 18.80 17.04
CA GLY A 70 -7.87 20.02 16.59
C GLY A 70 -6.94 21.13 16.11
N THR A 71 -5.63 20.89 16.00
CA THR A 71 -4.63 21.91 15.61
C THR A 71 -4.50 22.13 14.09
N ALA A 72 -5.41 21.58 13.29
CA ALA A 72 -5.32 21.57 11.83
C ALA A 72 -6.67 21.86 11.15
N ASN A 73 -6.74 21.68 9.83
CA ASN A 73 -7.96 21.99 9.07
C ASN A 73 -9.15 21.09 9.45
N PHE A 74 -8.87 19.81 9.74
CA PHE A 74 -9.88 18.81 10.10
C PHE A 74 -9.38 17.91 11.23
N THR A 75 -10.31 17.28 11.96
CA THR A 75 -9.98 16.26 12.97
C THR A 75 -10.08 14.84 12.45
N THR A 76 -10.75 14.64 11.31
CA THR A 76 -10.95 13.32 10.69
C THR A 76 -10.56 13.31 9.21
N ILE A 77 -10.17 12.14 8.71
CA ILE A 77 -9.81 11.93 7.29
C ILE A 77 -11.06 12.03 6.41
N THR A 78 -12.19 11.54 6.91
CA THR A 78 -13.49 11.61 6.21
C THR A 78 -13.92 13.07 5.97
N GLN A 79 -13.75 13.96 6.95
CA GLN A 79 -14.02 15.39 6.77
C GLN A 79 -13.08 16.03 5.74
N ALA A 80 -11.79 15.68 5.77
CA ALA A 80 -10.81 16.19 4.80
C ALA A 80 -11.17 15.80 3.37
N LEU A 81 -11.63 14.56 3.14
CA LEU A 81 -12.11 14.11 1.82
C LEU A 81 -13.30 14.94 1.32
N GLY A 82 -14.20 15.36 2.21
CA GLY A 82 -15.33 16.23 1.88
C GLY A 82 -14.93 17.63 1.40
N ALA A 83 -13.71 18.09 1.71
CA ALA A 83 -13.20 19.40 1.32
C ALA A 83 -12.41 19.42 0.00
N ALA A 84 -12.40 18.29 -0.70
CA ALA A 84 -11.60 18.08 -1.89
C ALA A 84 -12.16 18.84 -3.11
N PRO A 85 -11.30 19.47 -3.94
CA PRO A 85 -11.77 20.17 -5.14
C PRO A 85 -12.27 19.18 -6.20
N PRO A 86 -13.15 19.60 -7.13
CA PRO A 86 -13.80 18.72 -8.11
C PRO A 86 -12.83 18.11 -9.14
N ARG A 87 -11.66 18.73 -9.35
CA ARG A 87 -10.63 18.27 -10.31
C ARG A 87 -9.24 18.45 -9.73
N GLY A 88 -8.26 17.75 -10.32
CA GLY A 88 -6.85 17.87 -9.95
C GLY A 88 -6.46 17.03 -8.73
N ARG A 89 -5.16 16.93 -8.48
CA ARG A 89 -4.61 16.17 -7.34
C ARG A 89 -4.94 16.87 -6.01
N PHE A 90 -5.33 16.10 -5.00
CA PHE A 90 -5.69 16.60 -3.67
C PHE A 90 -4.84 15.91 -2.62
N GLY A 91 -4.25 16.71 -1.74
CA GLY A 91 -3.41 16.23 -0.65
C GLY A 91 -4.15 16.18 0.67
N ILE A 92 -3.93 15.10 1.41
CA ILE A 92 -4.36 14.94 2.79
C ILE A 92 -3.13 14.53 3.60
N PHE A 93 -2.55 15.50 4.32
CA PHE A 93 -1.51 15.21 5.30
C PHE A 93 -2.16 14.90 6.65
N VAL A 94 -1.85 13.75 7.23
CA VAL A 94 -2.43 13.28 8.48
C VAL A 94 -1.34 13.26 9.55
N LYS A 95 -1.46 14.09 10.59
CA LYS A 95 -0.50 14.10 11.70
C LYS A 95 -0.48 12.76 12.45
N ALA A 96 0.51 12.57 13.31
CA ALA A 96 0.58 11.42 14.20
C ALA A 96 -0.68 11.32 15.08
N GLY A 97 -1.16 10.09 15.26
CA GLY A 97 -2.39 9.79 15.98
C GLY A 97 -3.01 8.48 15.49
N VAL A 98 -3.94 7.97 16.29
CA VAL A 98 -4.78 6.82 15.96
C VAL A 98 -6.16 7.32 15.55
N TYR A 99 -6.51 7.12 14.29
CA TYR A 99 -7.75 7.56 13.64
C TYR A 99 -8.67 6.35 13.47
N GLU A 100 -9.63 6.21 14.37
CA GLU A 100 -10.64 5.15 14.32
C GLU A 100 -11.77 5.57 13.38
N GLU A 101 -11.59 5.25 12.10
CA GLU A 101 -12.48 5.68 11.01
C GLU A 101 -12.61 4.59 9.95
N THR A 102 -13.80 4.46 9.37
CA THR A 102 -13.98 3.77 8.09
C THR A 102 -13.88 4.79 6.96
N VAL A 103 -12.80 4.74 6.19
CA VAL A 103 -12.49 5.74 5.17
C VAL A 103 -12.83 5.19 3.78
N ASN A 104 -13.65 5.91 3.02
CA ASN A 104 -13.95 5.57 1.63
C ASN A 104 -13.45 6.66 0.67
N ILE A 105 -12.51 6.32 -0.20
CA ILE A 105 -11.84 7.23 -1.13
C ILE A 105 -12.32 6.92 -2.55
N THR A 106 -13.42 7.55 -2.94
CA THR A 106 -13.99 7.45 -4.30
C THR A 106 -13.42 8.49 -5.27
N ARG A 107 -12.85 9.57 -4.72
CA ARG A 107 -12.30 10.68 -5.50
C ARG A 107 -10.97 10.30 -6.16
N PRO A 108 -10.80 10.50 -7.48
CA PRO A 108 -9.52 10.29 -8.14
C PRO A 108 -8.41 11.25 -7.68
N ASN A 109 -7.16 10.83 -7.87
CA ASN A 109 -5.94 11.61 -7.61
C ASN A 109 -5.86 12.17 -6.18
N VAL A 110 -6.25 11.36 -5.19
CA VAL A 110 -6.00 11.67 -3.78
C VAL A 110 -4.60 11.17 -3.42
N VAL A 111 -3.84 12.00 -2.71
CA VAL A 111 -2.58 11.63 -2.08
C VAL A 111 -2.77 11.77 -0.58
N LEU A 112 -2.61 10.68 0.15
CA LEU A 112 -2.76 10.61 1.59
C LEU A 112 -1.42 10.22 2.20
N TRP A 113 -0.90 11.00 3.13
CA TRP A 113 0.36 10.66 3.79
C TRP A 113 0.39 11.04 5.26
N GLY A 114 1.18 10.31 6.02
CA GLY A 114 1.31 10.45 7.47
C GLY A 114 2.65 11.01 7.92
N GLU A 115 2.84 11.08 9.23
CA GLU A 115 4.14 11.38 9.86
C GLU A 115 5.02 10.13 10.04
N GLY A 116 4.58 8.96 9.56
CA GLY A 116 5.33 7.71 9.59
C GLY A 116 4.49 6.48 9.90
N ILE A 117 4.96 5.32 9.42
CA ILE A 117 4.46 3.99 9.84
C ILE A 117 4.46 3.91 11.37
N GLY A 118 3.34 3.47 11.96
CA GLY A 118 3.16 3.33 13.39
C GLY A 118 2.89 4.64 14.16
N LYS A 119 3.11 5.81 13.53
CA LYS A 119 2.80 7.13 14.10
C LYS A 119 1.43 7.62 13.66
N THR A 120 1.14 7.52 12.37
CA THR A 120 -0.16 7.84 11.79
C THR A 120 -0.88 6.53 11.47
N VAL A 121 -1.93 6.23 12.22
CA VAL A 121 -2.60 4.93 12.16
C VAL A 121 -4.09 5.12 11.85
N ILE A 122 -4.58 4.52 10.79
CA ILE A 122 -6.01 4.43 10.46
C ILE A 122 -6.48 3.04 10.87
N THR A 123 -7.39 2.95 11.84
CA THR A 123 -7.78 1.69 12.46
C THR A 123 -9.28 1.43 12.36
N GLY A 124 -9.63 0.16 12.18
CA GLY A 124 -10.98 -0.37 12.32
C GLY A 124 -10.94 -1.77 12.94
N SER A 125 -12.10 -2.39 13.15
CA SER A 125 -12.21 -3.75 13.72
C SER A 125 -13.40 -4.53 13.17
N ARG A 126 -13.90 -4.14 11.99
CA ARG A 126 -15.06 -4.78 11.36
C ARG A 126 -14.63 -6.11 10.74
N SER A 127 -15.43 -7.14 10.95
CA SER A 127 -15.27 -8.45 10.34
C SER A 127 -16.58 -8.91 9.71
N CYS A 128 -16.51 -9.87 8.80
CA CYS A 128 -17.72 -10.46 8.24
C CYS A 128 -18.58 -11.07 9.36
N PRO A 129 -19.89 -10.77 9.41
CA PRO A 129 -20.80 -11.44 10.32
C PRO A 129 -20.86 -12.95 10.03
N ILE A 130 -20.98 -13.72 11.11
CA ILE A 130 -21.29 -15.14 11.05
C ILE A 130 -22.77 -15.29 11.41
N GLU A 131 -23.55 -15.88 10.51
CA GLU A 131 -24.95 -16.23 10.77
C GLU A 131 -25.19 -17.68 10.33
N ASN A 132 -25.85 -18.48 11.16
CA ASN A 132 -26.11 -19.91 10.89
C ASN A 132 -24.85 -20.70 10.49
N ASN A 133 -23.73 -20.46 11.19
CA ASN A 133 -22.40 -21.03 10.91
C ASN A 133 -21.87 -20.77 9.49
N LYS A 134 -22.34 -19.71 8.83
CA LYS A 134 -21.87 -19.29 7.52
C LYS A 134 -21.39 -17.84 7.57
N THR A 135 -20.20 -17.61 7.03
CA THR A 135 -19.67 -16.26 6.80
C THR A 135 -20.48 -15.57 5.70
N LYS A 136 -20.99 -14.36 5.97
CA LYS A 136 -21.65 -13.52 4.95
C LYS A 136 -20.61 -12.82 4.06
N THR A 137 -20.10 -13.55 3.08
CA THR A 137 -19.02 -13.08 2.19
C THR A 137 -19.43 -11.91 1.29
N ASP A 138 -20.73 -11.75 1.01
CA ASP A 138 -21.31 -10.57 0.35
C ASP A 138 -21.10 -9.27 1.14
N MET A 139 -20.90 -9.36 2.46
CA MET A 139 -20.61 -8.24 3.33
C MET A 139 -19.11 -7.93 3.47
N MET A 140 -18.23 -8.67 2.76
CA MET A 140 -16.77 -8.47 2.82
C MET A 140 -16.34 -7.01 2.57
N PRO A 141 -16.88 -6.30 1.57
CA PRO A 141 -16.58 -4.88 1.35
C PRO A 141 -16.73 -3.97 2.58
N TRP A 142 -17.69 -4.26 3.46
CA TRP A 142 -18.00 -3.44 4.63
C TRP A 142 -16.94 -3.57 5.74
N THR A 143 -16.15 -4.64 5.71
CA THR A 143 -15.11 -4.92 6.71
C THR A 143 -13.88 -4.03 6.53
N ALA A 144 -13.66 -3.49 5.33
CA ALA A 144 -12.49 -2.70 4.98
C ALA A 144 -12.39 -1.44 5.85
N THR A 145 -11.27 -1.27 6.54
CA THR A 145 -10.97 -0.03 7.28
C THR A 145 -10.79 1.14 6.32
N VAL A 146 -10.04 0.92 5.23
CA VAL A 146 -9.92 1.88 4.12
C VAL A 146 -10.34 1.20 2.81
N THR A 147 -11.27 1.82 2.11
CA THR A 147 -11.65 1.45 0.73
C THR A 147 -11.19 2.54 -0.23
N VAL A 148 -10.51 2.16 -1.30
CA VAL A 148 -10.01 3.07 -2.33
C VAL A 148 -10.54 2.66 -3.69
N GLN A 149 -11.34 3.51 -4.31
CA GLN A 149 -11.90 3.31 -5.66
C GLN A 149 -11.44 4.42 -6.62
N GLY A 150 -11.11 5.60 -6.09
CA GLY A 150 -10.62 6.73 -6.87
C GLY A 150 -9.24 6.47 -7.48
N HIS A 151 -9.17 6.45 -8.83
CA HIS A 151 -7.94 6.15 -9.57
C HIS A 151 -6.81 7.16 -9.32
N GLY A 152 -5.56 6.72 -9.46
CA GLY A 152 -4.37 7.54 -9.24
C GLY A 152 -4.09 7.84 -7.76
N PHE A 153 -4.64 7.01 -6.87
CA PHE A 153 -4.44 7.13 -5.43
C PHE A 153 -2.99 6.88 -5.03
N ILE A 154 -2.48 7.70 -4.11
CA ILE A 154 -1.17 7.49 -3.50
C ILE A 154 -1.34 7.49 -1.98
N ALA A 155 -0.82 6.45 -1.31
CA ALA A 155 -0.65 6.42 0.14
C ALA A 155 0.84 6.40 0.48
N GLN A 156 1.24 7.15 1.51
CA GLN A 156 2.62 7.17 1.97
C GLN A 156 2.77 7.33 3.49
N ASP A 157 3.67 6.60 4.12
CA ASP A 157 4.05 6.80 5.53
C ASP A 157 2.87 6.70 6.53
N VAL A 158 1.97 5.74 6.32
CA VAL A 158 0.81 5.47 7.18
C VAL A 158 0.68 3.98 7.53
N THR A 159 0.08 3.69 8.68
CA THR A 159 -0.45 2.36 9.00
C THR A 159 -1.95 2.32 8.74
N ILE A 160 -2.42 1.29 8.04
CA ILE A 160 -3.83 0.96 7.86
C ILE A 160 -4.04 -0.41 8.50
N GLU A 161 -4.90 -0.51 9.50
CA GLU A 161 -5.07 -1.74 10.27
C GLU A 161 -6.52 -2.13 10.52
N ASN A 162 -6.77 -3.45 10.55
CA ASN A 162 -8.02 -4.03 11.06
C ASN A 162 -7.74 -4.94 12.26
N LYS A 163 -8.25 -4.54 13.43
CA LYS A 163 -8.04 -5.17 14.74
C LYS A 163 -9.07 -6.24 15.11
N ALA A 164 -9.88 -6.73 14.16
CA ALA A 164 -10.85 -7.78 14.44
C ALA A 164 -10.21 -9.08 15.00
N GLY A 165 -8.92 -9.30 14.71
CA GLY A 165 -8.15 -10.41 15.29
C GLY A 165 -8.34 -11.75 14.56
N PRO A 166 -7.70 -12.82 15.04
CA PRO A 166 -7.76 -14.15 14.39
C PRO A 166 -9.12 -14.85 14.57
N THR A 167 -9.96 -14.35 15.49
CA THR A 167 -11.33 -14.84 15.74
C THR A 167 -12.39 -14.01 15.00
N GLY A 168 -12.11 -12.74 14.70
CA GLY A 168 -12.97 -11.85 13.93
C GLY A 168 -12.62 -11.89 12.45
N THR A 169 -12.78 -13.04 11.80
CA THR A 169 -12.32 -13.26 10.42
C THR A 169 -13.46 -13.64 9.48
N PRO A 170 -13.40 -13.28 8.19
CA PRO A 170 -12.40 -12.40 7.56
C PRO A 170 -12.59 -10.91 7.87
N ALA A 171 -11.52 -10.11 7.75
CA ALA A 171 -11.52 -8.69 8.10
C ALA A 171 -10.46 -7.88 7.33
N VAL A 172 -10.91 -7.01 6.43
CA VAL A 172 -10.03 -6.27 5.52
C VAL A 172 -9.47 -5.00 6.19
N ALA A 173 -8.16 -4.76 6.08
CA ALA A 173 -7.54 -3.49 6.45
C ALA A 173 -7.61 -2.50 5.29
N LEU A 174 -7.09 -2.89 4.12
CA LEU A 174 -7.12 -2.08 2.90
C LEU A 174 -7.79 -2.84 1.76
N ARG A 175 -8.84 -2.24 1.20
CA ARG A 175 -9.43 -2.64 -0.07
C ARG A 175 -9.04 -1.64 -1.15
N CYS A 176 -8.24 -2.07 -2.11
CA CYS A 176 -7.78 -1.23 -3.21
C CYS A 176 -8.39 -1.69 -4.54
N ASP A 177 -9.20 -0.82 -5.14
CA ASP A 177 -9.79 -0.94 -6.48
C ASP A 177 -9.40 0.27 -7.34
N SER A 178 -8.30 0.93 -7.00
CA SER A 178 -7.80 2.12 -7.70
C SER A 178 -6.81 1.74 -8.79
N ASN A 179 -7.13 2.08 -10.04
CA ASN A 179 -6.18 1.99 -11.13
C ASN A 179 -5.02 2.97 -10.96
N ARG A 180 -3.80 2.50 -11.27
CA ARG A 180 -2.55 3.25 -11.16
C ARG A 180 -2.33 3.81 -9.75
N SER A 181 -2.51 2.94 -8.75
CA SER A 181 -2.28 3.31 -7.34
C SER A 181 -0.84 2.99 -6.90
N LEU A 182 -0.31 3.83 -6.01
CA LEU A 182 0.98 3.64 -5.35
C LEU A 182 0.79 3.66 -3.82
N ILE A 183 1.12 2.57 -3.16
CA ILE A 183 1.17 2.46 -1.71
C ILE A 183 2.65 2.33 -1.34
N HIS A 184 3.23 3.34 -0.71
CA HIS A 184 4.67 3.45 -0.51
C HIS A 184 5.03 3.67 0.96
N ARG A 185 5.84 2.80 1.55
CA ARG A 185 6.19 2.87 2.99
C ARG A 185 4.94 2.95 3.86
N CYS A 186 4.00 2.05 3.61
CA CYS A 186 2.85 1.87 4.47
C CYS A 186 2.94 0.54 5.20
N ARG A 187 2.26 0.45 6.34
CA ARG A 187 1.95 -0.82 6.98
C ARG A 187 0.48 -1.15 6.76
N ILE A 188 0.19 -2.36 6.29
CA ILE A 188 -1.16 -2.89 6.11
C ILE A 188 -1.26 -4.09 7.04
N ASP A 189 -2.04 -3.96 8.11
CA ASP A 189 -2.01 -4.89 9.24
C ASP A 189 -3.37 -5.51 9.52
N GLY A 190 -3.40 -6.83 9.66
CA GLY A 190 -4.61 -7.60 9.93
C GLY A 190 -4.29 -9.08 10.17
N TYR A 191 -5.32 -9.91 10.06
CA TYR A 191 -5.21 -11.37 10.18
C TYR A 191 -5.63 -12.05 8.88
N GLN A 192 -6.89 -12.46 8.75
CA GLN A 192 -7.39 -13.07 7.53
C GLN A 192 -7.93 -12.00 6.58
N ASP A 193 -7.55 -12.06 5.31
CA ASP A 193 -7.96 -11.15 4.24
C ASP A 193 -7.45 -9.68 4.44
N THR A 194 -6.25 -9.49 5.03
CA THR A 194 -5.70 -8.15 5.35
C THR A 194 -5.74 -7.15 4.19
N LEU A 195 -5.18 -7.52 3.04
CA LEU A 195 -5.09 -6.68 1.86
C LEU A 195 -5.91 -7.27 0.72
N TRP A 196 -6.99 -6.56 0.37
CA TRP A 196 -7.75 -6.83 -0.83
C TRP A 196 -7.25 -5.97 -1.99
N ALA A 197 -6.22 -6.47 -2.70
CA ALA A 197 -5.75 -5.90 -3.97
C ALA A 197 -6.73 -6.30 -5.09
N GLN A 198 -7.89 -5.62 -5.11
CA GLN A 198 -9.08 -6.09 -5.78
C GLN A 198 -8.96 -6.14 -7.31
N ASN A 199 -8.69 -5.01 -7.98
CA ASN A 199 -8.55 -4.93 -9.44
C ASN A 199 -7.56 -3.84 -9.87
N ASN A 200 -7.31 -3.73 -11.17
CA ASN A 200 -6.53 -2.67 -11.82
C ASN A 200 -5.01 -2.72 -11.52
N LEU A 201 -4.26 -1.73 -12.02
CA LEU A 201 -2.82 -1.61 -11.84
C LEU A 201 -2.49 -1.04 -10.45
N GLN A 202 -1.67 -1.74 -9.67
CA GLN A 202 -1.31 -1.34 -8.31
C GLN A 202 0.16 -1.59 -8.03
N VAL A 203 0.81 -0.71 -7.25
CA VAL A 203 2.17 -0.91 -6.75
C VAL A 203 2.21 -0.72 -5.24
N TYR A 204 2.79 -1.70 -4.57
CA TYR A 204 3.13 -1.68 -3.15
C TYR A 204 4.65 -1.66 -3.03
N LEU A 205 5.22 -0.58 -2.51
CA LEU A 205 6.66 -0.34 -2.49
C LEU A 205 7.13 -0.14 -1.06
N ARG A 206 8.07 -0.98 -0.60
CA ARG A 206 8.65 -0.89 0.76
C ARG A 206 7.58 -0.91 1.86
N CYS A 207 6.54 -1.73 1.67
CA CYS A 207 5.45 -1.86 2.62
C CYS A 207 5.67 -3.03 3.57
N ASP A 208 5.11 -2.91 4.76
CA ASP A 208 4.90 -4.03 5.67
C ASP A 208 3.47 -4.54 5.47
N ILE A 209 3.30 -5.83 5.20
CA ILE A 209 1.99 -6.44 5.03
C ILE A 209 1.92 -7.65 5.95
N ALA A 210 1.04 -7.59 6.94
CA ALA A 210 0.95 -8.60 7.98
C ALA A 210 -0.39 -9.35 7.93
N GLY A 211 -0.36 -10.66 8.14
CA GLY A 211 -1.58 -11.46 8.21
C GLY A 211 -1.34 -12.96 8.30
N THR A 212 -2.41 -13.72 8.02
CA THR A 212 -2.50 -15.16 8.28
C THR A 212 -2.97 -15.93 7.04
N ILE A 213 -4.28 -16.02 6.86
CA ILE A 213 -4.94 -16.69 5.72
C ILE A 213 -5.27 -15.63 4.68
N ASP A 214 -4.87 -15.88 3.44
CA ASP A 214 -5.21 -15.09 2.24
C ASP A 214 -4.93 -13.59 2.42
N PHE A 215 -3.89 -13.25 3.18
CA PHE A 215 -3.73 -11.86 3.63
C PHE A 215 -3.31 -10.90 2.53
N VAL A 216 -2.91 -11.40 1.36
CA VAL A 216 -2.88 -10.67 0.09
C VAL A 216 -3.75 -11.38 -0.94
N TYR A 217 -4.93 -10.84 -1.23
CA TYR A 217 -5.90 -11.48 -2.13
C TYR A 217 -6.57 -10.50 -3.09
N GLY A 218 -7.18 -11.04 -4.15
CA GLY A 218 -7.88 -10.25 -5.16
C GLY A 218 -7.44 -10.57 -6.59
N ASN A 219 -7.80 -9.69 -7.53
CA ASN A 219 -7.57 -9.86 -8.98
C ASN A 219 -6.86 -8.65 -9.60
N ALA A 220 -6.12 -7.86 -8.82
CA ALA A 220 -5.32 -6.77 -9.36
C ALA A 220 -4.14 -7.30 -10.21
N LYS A 221 -3.64 -6.42 -11.08
CA LYS A 221 -2.32 -6.55 -11.69
C LYS A 221 -1.35 -5.75 -10.82
N ALA A 222 -0.79 -6.41 -9.81
CA ALA A 222 -0.09 -5.76 -8.71
C ALA A 222 1.38 -6.18 -8.61
N ILE A 223 2.25 -5.19 -8.43
CA ILE A 223 3.66 -5.39 -8.05
C ILE A 223 3.82 -5.07 -6.56
N PHE A 224 4.48 -5.96 -5.84
CA PHE A 224 4.97 -5.78 -4.48
C PHE A 224 6.50 -5.79 -4.55
N GLN A 225 7.14 -4.66 -4.24
CA GLN A 225 8.59 -4.55 -4.34
C GLN A 225 9.21 -4.07 -3.04
N TYR A 226 10.25 -4.78 -2.58
CA TYR A 226 10.94 -4.50 -1.31
C TYR A 226 10.02 -4.52 -0.09
N CYS A 227 8.91 -5.26 -0.16
CA CYS A 227 7.96 -5.38 0.94
C CYS A 227 8.42 -6.44 1.95
N ARG A 228 7.99 -6.28 3.20
CA ARG A 228 8.06 -7.34 4.21
C ARG A 228 6.68 -7.99 4.33
N LEU A 229 6.60 -9.28 4.07
CA LEU A 229 5.41 -10.11 4.26
C LEU A 229 5.56 -10.80 5.62
N LEU A 230 4.79 -10.32 6.60
CA LEU A 230 4.94 -10.65 8.01
C LEU A 230 3.84 -11.64 8.42
N VAL A 231 4.20 -12.91 8.53
CA VAL A 231 3.25 -14.00 8.79
C VAL A 231 2.96 -14.10 10.29
N ARG A 232 1.67 -14.11 10.65
CA ARG A 232 1.17 -14.26 12.03
C ARG A 232 0.65 -15.66 12.29
N ASN A 233 0.41 -16.00 13.55
CA ASN A 233 -0.27 -17.24 13.91
C ASN A 233 -1.79 -17.13 13.57
N PRO A 234 -2.36 -18.05 12.77
CA PRO A 234 -3.78 -18.02 12.38
C PRO A 234 -4.73 -18.48 13.49
N GLY A 235 -4.19 -19.07 14.56
CA GLY A 235 -4.93 -19.76 15.61
C GLY A 235 -5.47 -21.14 15.20
N ASN A 236 -5.84 -21.96 16.19
CA ASN A 236 -6.69 -23.16 16.10
C ASN A 236 -6.50 -24.06 14.86
N GLY A 237 -5.33 -24.68 14.67
CA GLY A 237 -5.11 -25.75 13.67
C GLY A 237 -5.29 -25.32 12.21
N LYS A 238 -5.37 -24.01 11.95
CA LYS A 238 -5.41 -23.44 10.61
C LYS A 238 -3.99 -23.37 10.03
N HIS A 239 -3.90 -23.33 8.72
CA HIS A 239 -2.67 -22.99 8.00
C HIS A 239 -2.72 -21.53 7.55
N ASN A 240 -1.55 -20.96 7.26
CA ASN A 240 -1.42 -19.68 6.59
C ASN A 240 -1.31 -19.86 5.08
N ALA A 241 -1.80 -18.87 4.35
CA ALA A 241 -1.57 -18.73 2.91
C ALA A 241 -1.31 -17.25 2.64
N ILE A 242 -0.12 -16.92 2.13
CA ILE A 242 0.26 -15.52 1.92
C ILE A 242 -0.63 -14.89 0.84
N THR A 243 -0.87 -15.64 -0.24
CA THR A 243 -1.61 -15.14 -1.40
C THR A 243 -2.86 -15.97 -1.73
N ALA A 244 -3.92 -15.28 -2.15
CA ALA A 244 -5.09 -15.88 -2.79
C ALA A 244 -5.49 -15.06 -4.02
N GLN A 245 -4.78 -15.29 -5.12
CA GLN A 245 -4.99 -14.54 -6.36
C GLN A 245 -6.19 -15.12 -7.14
N GLY A 246 -7.06 -14.24 -7.63
CA GLY A 246 -8.38 -14.54 -8.16
C GLY A 246 -8.58 -14.33 -9.66
N ARG A 247 -7.52 -14.35 -10.47
CA ARG A 247 -7.66 -14.41 -11.94
C ARG A 247 -8.45 -15.67 -12.28
N ASN A 248 -9.47 -15.55 -13.13
CA ASN A 248 -10.33 -16.68 -13.51
C ASN A 248 -10.38 -16.98 -15.01
N ASP A 249 -10.04 -16.00 -15.85
CA ASP A 249 -10.06 -16.15 -17.32
C ASP A 249 -8.77 -15.60 -17.94
N PRO A 250 -7.89 -16.45 -18.48
CA PRO A 250 -6.61 -16.02 -19.03
C PRO A 250 -6.74 -15.27 -20.36
N THR A 251 -7.91 -15.28 -21.00
CA THR A 251 -8.15 -14.65 -22.30
C THR A 251 -8.57 -13.18 -22.17
N SER A 252 -9.31 -12.86 -21.11
CA SER A 252 -9.83 -11.51 -20.85
C SER A 252 -9.14 -10.81 -19.67
N GLU A 253 -8.49 -11.56 -18.78
CA GLU A 253 -7.81 -11.01 -17.59
C GLU A 253 -6.29 -11.14 -17.69
N ASP A 254 -5.60 -10.00 -17.68
CA ASP A 254 -4.14 -9.90 -17.57
C ASP A 254 -3.72 -9.43 -16.16
N SER A 255 -4.30 -10.04 -15.13
CA SER A 255 -4.02 -9.76 -13.71
C SER A 255 -3.01 -10.74 -13.12
N GLY A 256 -2.50 -10.45 -11.92
CA GLY A 256 -1.48 -11.28 -11.28
C GLY A 256 -0.80 -10.53 -10.16
N PHE A 257 -0.27 -11.27 -9.18
CA PHE A 257 0.57 -10.70 -8.13
C PHE A 257 2.03 -11.05 -8.38
N VAL A 258 2.88 -10.04 -8.36
CA VAL A 258 4.33 -10.23 -8.49
C VAL A 258 5.00 -9.65 -7.27
N PHE A 259 5.78 -10.47 -6.57
CA PHE A 259 6.59 -10.10 -5.42
C PHE A 259 8.05 -10.10 -5.84
N GLN A 260 8.72 -8.96 -5.73
CA GLN A 260 10.08 -8.78 -6.19
C GLN A 260 10.98 -8.17 -5.10
N GLY A 261 12.04 -8.88 -4.71
CA GLY A 261 12.94 -8.39 -3.65
C GLY A 261 12.26 -8.28 -2.28
N CYS A 262 11.19 -9.04 -2.05
CA CYS A 262 10.46 -9.03 -0.78
C CYS A 262 11.12 -9.95 0.26
N ASN A 263 10.81 -9.73 1.52
CA ASN A 263 11.24 -10.57 2.64
C ASN A 263 10.02 -11.24 3.29
N ILE A 264 10.03 -12.57 3.38
CA ILE A 264 8.95 -13.37 3.95
C ILE A 264 9.42 -14.02 5.26
N THR A 265 8.85 -13.56 6.37
CA THR A 265 9.25 -13.94 7.74
C THR A 265 8.05 -14.07 8.65
N ALA A 266 8.20 -14.81 9.75
CA ALA A 266 7.29 -14.70 10.87
C ALA A 266 7.35 -13.27 11.40
N MET A 267 6.19 -12.73 11.76
CA MET A 267 6.16 -11.44 12.45
C MET A 267 6.84 -11.59 13.82
N GLU A 268 7.60 -10.57 14.21
CA GLU A 268 8.26 -10.55 15.52
C GLU A 268 7.27 -10.81 16.66
N GLY A 269 7.60 -11.76 17.53
CA GLY A 269 6.76 -12.17 18.66
C GLY A 269 5.70 -13.24 18.33
N GLU A 270 5.51 -13.62 17.07
CA GLU A 270 4.60 -14.70 16.67
C GLU A 270 5.33 -16.05 16.67
N SER A 271 4.71 -17.08 17.28
CA SER A 271 5.17 -18.46 17.14
C SER A 271 4.34 -19.16 16.07
N LEU A 272 5.01 -19.69 15.04
CA LEU A 272 4.40 -20.50 13.98
C LEU A 272 4.67 -22.00 14.15
N ALA A 273 5.08 -22.43 15.34
CA ALA A 273 5.34 -23.84 15.63
C ALA A 273 4.08 -24.68 15.35
N GLY A 274 4.21 -25.69 14.48
CA GLY A 274 3.09 -26.55 14.07
C GLY A 274 2.08 -25.90 13.13
N VAL A 275 2.36 -24.71 12.60
CA VAL A 275 1.51 -24.01 11.63
C VAL A 275 2.13 -24.12 10.24
N ASP A 276 1.45 -24.83 9.34
CA ASP A 276 1.81 -24.81 7.92
C ASP A 276 1.64 -23.39 7.35
N THR A 277 2.65 -22.88 6.63
CA THR A 277 2.57 -21.61 5.90
C THR A 277 2.92 -21.82 4.43
N TYR A 278 2.04 -21.38 3.54
CA TYR A 278 2.21 -21.51 2.09
C TYR A 278 2.34 -20.15 1.42
N LEU A 279 3.07 -20.10 0.30
CA LEU A 279 3.17 -18.94 -0.60
C LEU A 279 1.79 -18.51 -1.14
N GLY A 280 0.87 -19.46 -1.31
CA GLY A 280 -0.51 -19.15 -1.64
C GLY A 280 -1.37 -20.35 -2.01
N ARG A 281 -2.60 -20.03 -2.40
CA ARG A 281 -3.61 -20.97 -2.90
C ARG A 281 -4.53 -20.34 -3.95
N PRO A 282 -5.06 -21.13 -4.89
CA PRO A 282 -5.83 -20.57 -6.02
C PRO A 282 -7.25 -20.24 -5.63
N TRP A 283 -7.58 -18.96 -5.45
CA TRP A 283 -8.97 -18.54 -5.24
C TRP A 283 -9.85 -18.84 -6.46
N LYS A 284 -9.26 -18.81 -7.65
CA LYS A 284 -9.90 -19.04 -8.94
C LYS A 284 -9.00 -19.86 -9.87
N ASN A 285 -9.59 -20.42 -10.93
CA ASN A 285 -8.83 -21.12 -11.97
C ASN A 285 -7.90 -20.13 -12.68
N HIS A 286 -6.70 -20.50 -13.12
CA HIS A 286 -5.75 -19.55 -13.71
C HIS A 286 -5.17 -18.49 -12.74
N SER A 287 -5.31 -18.68 -11.43
CA SER A 287 -4.62 -17.89 -10.40
C SER A 287 -3.13 -17.71 -10.76
N ARG A 288 -2.63 -16.46 -10.69
CA ARG A 288 -1.27 -16.11 -11.13
C ARG A 288 -0.48 -15.36 -10.07
N VAL A 289 0.61 -15.96 -9.60
CA VAL A 289 1.48 -15.41 -8.56
C VAL A 289 2.94 -15.68 -8.91
N VAL A 290 3.79 -14.67 -8.77
CA VAL A 290 5.23 -14.76 -9.05
C VAL A 290 6.01 -14.26 -7.85
N PHE A 291 6.95 -15.06 -7.34
CA PHE A 291 7.93 -14.64 -6.34
C PHE A 291 9.33 -14.64 -6.97
N MET A 292 9.97 -13.48 -7.04
CA MET A 292 11.29 -13.35 -7.66
C MET A 292 12.29 -12.52 -6.85
N GLY A 293 13.49 -13.04 -6.62
CA GLY A 293 14.51 -12.39 -5.81
C GLY A 293 14.09 -12.19 -4.35
N CYS A 294 13.13 -12.98 -3.85
CA CYS A 294 12.62 -12.85 -2.48
C CYS A 294 13.45 -13.66 -1.49
N PHE A 295 13.62 -13.13 -0.29
CA PHE A 295 14.03 -13.93 0.86
C PHE A 295 12.84 -14.70 1.43
N MET A 296 13.01 -15.99 1.67
CA MET A 296 12.03 -16.87 2.30
C MET A 296 12.66 -17.55 3.52
N SER A 297 12.19 -17.19 4.72
CA SER A 297 12.56 -17.90 5.95
C SER A 297 12.05 -19.35 5.94
N ASP A 298 12.50 -20.14 6.91
CA ASP A 298 12.17 -21.55 7.11
C ASP A 298 10.69 -21.82 7.45
N ILE A 299 9.86 -20.78 7.59
CA ILE A 299 8.43 -20.92 7.85
C ILE A 299 7.66 -21.47 6.66
N ILE A 300 8.19 -21.35 5.44
CA ILE A 300 7.51 -21.80 4.22
C ILE A 300 7.55 -23.32 4.16
N ASN A 301 6.37 -23.93 4.12
CA ASN A 301 6.24 -25.38 3.96
C ASN A 301 6.88 -25.82 2.62
N PRO A 302 7.63 -26.93 2.57
CA PRO A 302 8.31 -27.40 1.35
C PRO A 302 7.42 -27.56 0.11
N ASP A 303 6.14 -27.91 0.30
CA ASP A 303 5.13 -27.96 -0.76
C ASP A 303 5.00 -26.60 -1.50
N GLY A 304 5.25 -25.50 -0.78
CA GLY A 304 5.21 -24.10 -1.21
C GLY A 304 3.80 -23.57 -1.45
N TRP A 305 2.94 -24.37 -2.07
CA TRP A 305 1.59 -23.99 -2.50
C TRP A 305 0.58 -25.03 -2.01
N VAL A 306 -0.66 -24.61 -1.74
CA VAL A 306 -1.71 -25.48 -1.20
C VAL A 306 -3.00 -25.38 -1.98
N HIS A 307 -3.75 -26.49 -2.06
CA HIS A 307 -5.07 -26.49 -2.67
C HIS A 307 -5.98 -25.42 -2.03
N TRP A 308 -6.89 -24.82 -2.81
CA TRP A 308 -7.89 -23.89 -2.29
C TRP A 308 -8.63 -24.45 -1.07
N ASN A 309 -9.08 -25.70 -1.18
CA ASN A 309 -9.60 -26.49 -0.07
C ASN A 309 -8.85 -27.83 -0.02
N LYS A 310 -8.07 -28.06 1.05
CA LYS A 310 -7.36 -29.32 1.29
C LYS A 310 -8.29 -30.53 1.42
N ALA A 311 -9.49 -30.34 2.00
CA ALA A 311 -10.43 -31.43 2.24
C ALA A 311 -11.21 -31.83 0.97
N THR A 312 -11.41 -30.89 0.04
CA THR A 312 -12.06 -31.15 -1.24
C THR A 312 -11.28 -30.49 -2.38
N PRO A 313 -10.14 -31.08 -2.78
CA PRO A 313 -9.32 -30.53 -3.85
C PRO A 313 -10.10 -30.45 -5.17
N VAL A 314 -10.06 -29.29 -5.82
CA VAL A 314 -10.61 -29.09 -7.16
C VAL A 314 -9.45 -29.14 -8.15
N GLU A 315 -9.33 -30.25 -8.87
CA GLU A 315 -8.16 -30.53 -9.72
C GLU A 315 -7.94 -29.45 -10.79
N GLU A 316 -9.02 -28.90 -11.35
CA GLU A 316 -8.96 -27.88 -12.40
C GLU A 316 -8.20 -26.61 -11.97
N THR A 317 -8.35 -26.20 -10.71
CA THR A 317 -7.61 -25.05 -10.17
C THR A 317 -6.10 -25.29 -10.29
N THR A 318 -5.63 -26.50 -9.99
CA THR A 318 -4.20 -26.86 -10.00
C THR A 318 -3.62 -27.09 -11.39
N ARG A 319 -4.45 -27.45 -12.38
CA ARG A 319 -4.02 -27.61 -13.78
C ARG A 319 -3.76 -26.27 -14.48
N THR A 320 -4.39 -25.21 -13.99
CA THR A 320 -4.49 -23.93 -14.70
C THR A 320 -3.70 -22.78 -14.07
N VAL A 321 -3.24 -22.91 -12.82
CA VAL A 321 -2.44 -21.87 -12.13
C VAL A 321 -1.17 -21.50 -12.88
N GLU A 322 -0.63 -20.32 -12.60
CA GLU A 322 0.70 -19.89 -12.99
C GLU A 322 1.44 -19.38 -11.75
N TYR A 323 2.11 -20.29 -11.05
CA TYR A 323 2.81 -20.07 -9.78
C TYR A 323 4.31 -20.21 -10.00
N LEU A 324 4.98 -19.07 -10.06
CA LEU A 324 6.34 -18.99 -10.59
C LEU A 324 7.33 -18.52 -9.53
N GLU A 325 8.48 -19.17 -9.46
CA GLU A 325 9.58 -18.83 -8.56
C GLU A 325 10.85 -18.54 -9.36
N TYR A 326 11.60 -17.48 -9.02
CA TYR A 326 12.86 -17.13 -9.67
C TYR A 326 13.87 -16.51 -8.70
N GLY A 327 15.05 -17.12 -8.55
CA GLY A 327 16.14 -16.52 -7.77
C GLY A 327 15.79 -16.18 -6.32
N ASN A 328 14.81 -16.89 -5.73
CA ASN A 328 14.50 -16.77 -4.31
C ASN A 328 15.60 -17.43 -3.48
N TRP A 329 15.80 -16.99 -2.25
CA TRP A 329 16.85 -17.50 -1.37
C TRP A 329 16.39 -17.57 0.09
N GLY A 330 17.16 -18.25 0.94
CA GLY A 330 16.77 -18.58 2.31
C GLY A 330 16.22 -20.00 2.43
N ALA A 331 16.03 -20.47 3.66
CA ALA A 331 15.68 -21.86 3.93
C ALA A 331 14.32 -22.29 3.33
N GLY A 332 13.36 -21.37 3.23
CA GLY A 332 12.04 -21.65 2.62
C GLY A 332 12.02 -21.59 1.09
N ALA A 333 13.13 -21.21 0.46
CA ALA A 333 13.21 -21.04 -1.00
C ALA A 333 13.57 -22.33 -1.75
N GLU A 334 13.87 -23.45 -1.06
CA GLU A 334 14.12 -24.73 -1.71
C GLU A 334 12.89 -25.19 -2.48
N THR A 335 13.09 -25.70 -3.70
CA THR A 335 12.00 -26.02 -4.64
C THR A 335 11.87 -27.51 -4.97
N ALA A 336 12.82 -28.35 -4.55
CA ALA A 336 12.83 -29.78 -4.83
C ALA A 336 11.51 -30.49 -4.47
N ASP A 337 10.90 -30.10 -3.34
CA ASP A 337 9.69 -30.72 -2.79
C ASP A 337 8.39 -29.97 -3.09
N ARG A 338 8.45 -28.90 -3.90
CA ARG A 338 7.24 -28.18 -4.32
C ARG A 338 6.22 -29.13 -4.94
N VAL A 339 4.94 -28.83 -4.74
CA VAL A 339 3.83 -29.57 -5.36
C VAL A 339 4.02 -29.69 -6.87
N LYS A 340 3.69 -30.85 -7.43
CA LYS A 340 3.97 -31.19 -8.85
C LYS A 340 2.89 -30.72 -9.82
N TRP A 341 2.21 -29.62 -9.51
CA TRP A 341 1.21 -29.05 -10.40
C TRP A 341 1.88 -28.46 -11.63
N LYS A 342 1.30 -28.67 -12.82
CA LYS A 342 1.86 -28.21 -14.10
C LYS A 342 2.19 -26.71 -14.11
N GLY A 343 1.39 -25.92 -13.40
CA GLY A 343 1.53 -24.47 -13.28
C GLY A 343 2.56 -23.97 -12.27
N VAL A 344 3.12 -24.86 -11.43
CA VAL A 344 4.14 -24.53 -10.44
C VAL A 344 5.52 -24.75 -11.04
N ARG A 345 6.30 -23.68 -11.23
CA ARG A 345 7.55 -23.73 -11.99
C ARG A 345 8.61 -22.80 -11.42
N VAL A 346 9.85 -23.28 -11.38
CA VAL A 346 11.02 -22.41 -11.36
C VAL A 346 11.26 -21.93 -12.79
N ILE A 347 11.29 -20.61 -12.99
CA ILE A 347 11.38 -20.02 -14.33
C ILE A 347 12.78 -19.50 -14.64
N THR A 348 13.04 -19.19 -15.90
CA THR A 348 14.28 -18.56 -16.36
C THR A 348 14.26 -17.03 -16.18
N ALA A 349 15.43 -16.39 -16.25
CA ALA A 349 15.54 -14.93 -16.21
C ALA A 349 14.74 -14.24 -17.33
N ALA A 350 14.73 -14.84 -18.53
CA ALA A 350 13.99 -14.32 -19.68
C ALA A 350 12.47 -14.36 -19.44
N GLU A 351 11.96 -15.45 -18.84
CA GLU A 351 10.56 -15.55 -18.45
C GLU A 351 10.22 -14.56 -17.32
N ALA A 352 11.10 -14.45 -16.32
CA ALA A 352 10.92 -13.56 -15.16
C ALA A 352 10.91 -12.08 -15.56
N ASN A 353 11.69 -11.68 -16.57
CA ASN A 353 11.76 -10.30 -17.06
C ASN A 353 10.38 -9.75 -17.48
N ARG A 354 9.46 -10.61 -17.94
CA ARG A 354 8.08 -10.24 -18.31
C ARG A 354 7.24 -9.75 -17.13
N PHE A 355 7.62 -10.12 -15.90
CA PHE A 355 6.90 -9.78 -14.67
C PHE A 355 7.49 -8.55 -13.95
N THR A 356 8.51 -7.91 -14.52
CA THR A 356 9.14 -6.70 -13.96
C THR A 356 8.22 -5.49 -14.04
N VAL A 357 8.50 -4.43 -13.27
CA VAL A 357 7.66 -3.23 -13.19
C VAL A 357 7.38 -2.63 -14.57
N ASP A 358 8.41 -2.49 -15.41
CA ASP A 358 8.25 -1.84 -16.71
C ASP A 358 7.57 -2.76 -17.75
N HIS A 359 7.73 -4.08 -17.67
CA HIS A 359 7.10 -5.00 -18.64
C HIS A 359 5.67 -5.41 -18.22
N PHE A 360 5.45 -5.67 -16.93
CA PHE A 360 4.18 -6.19 -16.46
C PHE A 360 3.13 -5.09 -16.37
N ILE A 361 3.47 -3.93 -15.80
CA ILE A 361 2.49 -2.87 -15.54
C ILE A 361 2.77 -1.57 -16.31
N ASN A 362 3.76 -1.56 -17.21
CA ASN A 362 4.25 -0.35 -17.88
C ASN A 362 4.58 0.76 -16.87
N GLY A 363 5.26 0.41 -15.77
CA GLY A 363 5.45 1.30 -14.62
C GLY A 363 6.11 2.62 -14.97
N ASN A 364 7.14 2.60 -15.82
CA ASN A 364 7.78 3.79 -16.40
C ASN A 364 6.83 4.82 -17.05
N GLN A 365 5.61 4.44 -17.44
CA GLN A 365 4.64 5.36 -18.06
C GLN A 365 3.78 6.12 -17.05
N TRP A 366 3.67 5.65 -15.81
CA TRP A 366 2.66 6.20 -14.88
C TRP A 366 3.07 6.27 -13.41
N LEU A 367 4.07 5.51 -12.98
CA LEU A 367 4.58 5.64 -11.62
C LEU A 367 5.25 7.01 -11.45
N PRO A 368 4.93 7.74 -10.37
CA PRO A 368 5.59 9.01 -10.11
C PRO A 368 7.04 8.78 -9.73
N ASN A 369 7.93 9.64 -10.22
CA ASN A 369 9.35 9.66 -9.84
C ASN A 369 9.58 10.38 -8.51
N LEU A 370 8.68 11.32 -8.16
CA LEU A 370 8.80 12.14 -6.95
C LEU A 370 7.45 12.26 -6.25
N VAL A 371 7.41 12.00 -4.94
CA VAL A 371 6.25 12.30 -4.08
C VAL A 371 6.74 13.06 -2.85
N ASN A 372 6.13 14.21 -2.58
CA ASN A 372 6.44 15.11 -1.45
C ASN A 372 7.93 15.43 -1.28
N GLY A 373 8.64 15.61 -2.40
CA GLY A 373 10.06 15.93 -2.41
C GLY A 373 10.98 14.72 -2.25
N GLU A 374 10.45 13.51 -2.24
CA GLU A 374 11.21 12.27 -2.13
C GLU A 374 11.14 11.45 -3.41
N GLN A 375 12.29 10.93 -3.81
CA GLN A 375 12.40 10.07 -4.98
C GLN A 375 11.76 8.72 -4.70
N ILE A 376 10.90 8.26 -5.62
CA ILE A 376 10.31 6.94 -5.58
C ILE A 376 11.29 5.97 -6.25
N ASN A 377 12.19 5.42 -5.45
CA ASN A 377 13.17 4.45 -5.92
C ASN A 377 12.53 3.05 -5.99
N TYR A 378 12.13 2.65 -7.18
CA TYR A 378 11.74 1.28 -7.52
C TYR A 378 12.69 0.72 -8.59
N THR A 379 12.80 -0.59 -8.65
CA THR A 379 13.56 -1.27 -9.70
C THR A 379 12.64 -1.55 -10.88
N HIS A 380 13.04 -1.02 -12.03
CA HIS A 380 12.30 -1.12 -13.29
C HIS A 380 12.26 -2.55 -13.85
N GLY A 381 13.41 -3.23 -13.79
CA GLY A 381 13.65 -4.55 -14.36
C GLY A 381 13.78 -5.65 -13.31
N LEU A 382 14.52 -6.70 -13.66
CA LEU A 382 14.83 -7.83 -12.77
C LEU A 382 15.86 -7.39 -11.71
N ILE A 383 15.80 -7.96 -10.49
CA ILE A 383 16.77 -7.72 -9.41
C ILE A 383 17.85 -8.79 -9.46
#